data_AF-A0A9X3GAB6-F1
#
_entry.id   AF-A0A9X3GAB6-F1
#
_cell.length_a   1.000
_cell.length_b   1.000
_cell.length_c   1.000
_cell.angle_alpha   90.00
_cell.angle_beta   90.00
_cell.angle_gamma   90.00
#
_symmetry.space_group_name_H-M   'P 1'
#
loop_
_entity.id
_entity.type
_entity.pdbx_description
1 polymer ?
#
loop_
_entity_poly.entity_id
_entity_poly.type
_entity_poly.pdbx_seq_one_letter_code
_entity_poly.pdbx_strand_id
1 'polypeptide(L)'
;MNSQRTWTVGVTGATGYAGGEVCRLLAGHPDLRLTGVHANSSAGRRLGELQPHLLPYADMEVQGSDAAALAGYDVVVLALPHGESAAIAAQLPADTLVIDCGADHRLNDPAAWARWYGGEHAGHWPYGLPELPGQREQLAGARRIAVPGCYPTSVTLAMAPALAAGLVTPDVVVVAASGTSGAGKSAKPHLLGSEVMGSASAYGVGGAHRHTPEMVQNLAQAAGGPVRISFTPTLVPMSRGILATCSAPLADGVDAARARAAYQEAYGDEPFVHLLPEGQWPTTAAVLGANTVQLQVAVDPDAGRLVVVAAVDNLTKGTAGAALQCANLALGLPETTGLPTVGVAP
;
A
#
# COMPACT_ATOMS: atom_id res chain seq x y z
N MET A 1 31.96 12.29 -14.54
CA MET A 1 31.50 11.52 -13.36
C MET A 1 30.51 12.42 -12.63
N ASN A 2 29.21 12.33 -12.95
CA ASN A 2 28.21 13.02 -12.13
C ASN A 2 28.19 12.29 -10.79
N SER A 3 28.53 12.98 -9.70
CA SER A 3 28.28 12.45 -8.36
C SER A 3 26.77 12.27 -8.22
N GLN A 4 26.27 11.05 -8.33
CA GLN A 4 24.87 10.76 -8.00
C GLN A 4 24.64 11.22 -6.56
N ARG A 5 23.69 12.14 -6.39
CA ARG A 5 23.30 12.64 -5.07
C ARG A 5 22.65 11.48 -4.33
N THR A 6 23.19 11.10 -3.19
CA THR A 6 22.59 10.12 -2.29
C THR A 6 21.79 10.84 -1.21
N TRP A 7 20.55 10.40 -0.96
CA TRP A 7 19.72 10.92 0.12
C TRP A 7 19.77 10.00 1.35
N THR A 8 19.84 10.61 2.52
CA THR A 8 19.79 9.92 3.81
C THR A 8 18.36 9.61 4.22
N VAL A 9 18.13 8.39 4.70
CA VAL A 9 16.80 7.92 5.09
C VAL A 9 16.79 7.50 6.55
N GLY A 10 15.87 8.07 7.31
CA GLY A 10 15.49 7.63 8.65
C GLY A 10 14.17 6.87 8.61
N VAL A 11 14.13 5.67 9.19
CA VAL A 11 12.90 4.85 9.27
C VAL A 11 12.47 4.74 10.72
N THR A 12 11.30 5.25 11.06
CA THR A 12 10.66 4.99 12.36
C THR A 12 9.61 3.89 12.26
N GLY A 13 9.51 3.06 13.29
CA GLY A 13 8.80 1.77 13.23
C GLY A 13 9.61 0.68 12.52
N ALA A 14 10.94 0.82 12.43
CA ALA A 14 11.84 -0.08 11.70
C ALA A 14 11.79 -1.54 12.19
N THR A 15 11.33 -1.77 13.43
CA THR A 15 11.24 -3.10 14.04
C THR A 15 9.95 -3.83 13.72
N GLY A 16 8.95 -3.13 13.13
CA GLY A 16 7.72 -3.70 12.58
C GLY A 16 7.90 -4.28 11.18
N TYR A 17 6.84 -4.87 10.60
CA TYR A 17 6.92 -5.48 9.26
C TYR A 17 7.06 -4.44 8.14
N ALA A 18 6.28 -3.36 8.17
CA ALA A 18 6.37 -2.29 7.17
C ALA A 18 7.76 -1.62 7.18
N GLY A 19 8.23 -1.18 8.37
CA GLY A 19 9.54 -0.56 8.51
C GLY A 19 10.69 -1.51 8.15
N GLY A 20 10.61 -2.79 8.51
CA GLY A 20 11.58 -3.80 8.10
C GLY A 20 11.64 -3.98 6.58
N GLU A 21 10.49 -3.97 5.91
CA GLU A 21 10.43 -4.07 4.45
C GLU A 21 10.97 -2.83 3.75
N VAL A 22 10.73 -1.62 4.29
CA VAL A 22 11.38 -0.39 3.81
C VAL A 22 12.90 -0.53 3.91
N CYS A 23 13.42 -1.00 5.05
CA CYS A 23 14.85 -1.25 5.22
C CYS A 23 15.37 -2.29 4.20
N ARG A 24 14.63 -3.37 3.95
CA ARG A 24 15.00 -4.39 2.95
C ARG A 24 15.17 -3.77 1.56
N LEU A 25 14.21 -2.96 1.12
CA LEU A 25 14.25 -2.34 -0.20
C LEU A 25 15.36 -1.28 -0.29
N LEU A 26 15.59 -0.50 0.77
CA LEU A 26 16.71 0.45 0.85
C LEU A 26 18.08 -0.23 0.73
N ALA A 27 18.23 -1.50 1.14
CA ALA A 27 19.47 -2.25 0.92
C ALA A 27 19.82 -2.45 -0.56
N GLY A 28 18.82 -2.42 -1.46
CA GLY A 28 18.99 -2.52 -2.90
C GLY A 28 18.86 -1.20 -3.65
N HIS A 29 18.65 -0.08 -2.96
CA HIS A 29 18.39 1.20 -3.60
C HIS A 29 19.70 1.97 -3.86
N PRO A 30 20.02 2.35 -5.11
CA PRO A 30 21.29 3.00 -5.43
C PRO A 30 21.43 4.42 -4.85
N ASP A 31 20.33 5.18 -4.80
CA ASP A 31 20.39 6.60 -4.39
C ASP A 31 19.82 6.90 -3.00
N LEU A 32 19.16 5.96 -2.32
CA LEU A 32 18.56 6.14 -1.00
C LEU A 32 19.30 5.28 0.01
N ARG A 33 19.93 5.92 0.99
CA ARG A 33 20.75 5.23 1.98
C ARG A 33 20.08 5.26 3.35
N LEU A 34 19.78 4.08 3.88
CA LEU A 34 19.36 3.95 5.27
C LEU A 34 20.49 4.40 6.21
N THR A 35 20.22 5.43 7.01
CA THR A 35 21.18 5.99 7.97
C THR A 35 20.67 5.98 9.39
N GLY A 36 19.37 5.79 9.60
CA GLY A 36 18.74 5.76 10.91
C GLY A 36 17.60 4.76 11.00
N VAL A 37 17.56 4.02 12.10
CA VAL A 37 16.44 3.12 12.44
C VAL A 37 15.93 3.45 13.83
N HIS A 38 14.63 3.73 13.92
CA HIS A 38 14.00 4.24 15.13
C HIS A 38 12.81 3.36 15.53
N ALA A 39 12.69 3.05 16.82
CA ALA A 39 11.52 2.42 17.42
C ALA A 39 11.56 2.55 18.95
N ASN A 40 10.56 3.20 19.55
CA ASN A 40 10.53 3.48 20.99
C ASN A 40 10.59 2.22 21.86
N SER A 41 9.86 1.16 21.49
CA SER A 41 9.78 -0.07 22.29
C SER A 41 11.02 -0.96 22.23
N SER A 42 11.99 -0.65 21.37
CA SER A 42 13.18 -1.47 21.13
C SER A 42 14.47 -0.66 21.08
N ALA A 43 14.43 0.60 21.55
CA ALA A 43 15.59 1.47 21.57
C ALA A 43 16.77 0.84 22.36
N GLY A 44 17.99 1.02 21.85
CA GLY A 44 19.22 0.46 22.39
C GLY A 44 19.55 -0.97 21.93
N ARG A 45 18.63 -1.67 21.24
CA ARG A 45 18.89 -3.01 20.69
C ARG A 45 19.50 -2.94 19.29
N ARG A 46 20.21 -3.99 18.88
CA ARG A 46 20.68 -4.12 17.49
C ARG A 46 19.53 -4.52 16.56
N LEU A 47 19.48 -3.94 15.37
CA LEU A 47 18.44 -4.25 14.39
C LEU A 47 18.46 -5.72 13.98
N GLY A 48 19.65 -6.34 13.90
CA GLY A 48 19.81 -7.77 13.56
C GLY A 48 19.12 -8.72 14.54
N GLU A 49 18.94 -8.33 15.81
CA GLU A 49 18.17 -9.13 16.78
C GLU A 49 16.67 -9.14 16.49
N LEU A 50 16.17 -8.10 15.82
CA LEU A 50 14.74 -7.82 15.62
C LEU A 50 14.29 -8.12 14.18
N GLN A 51 15.22 -7.99 13.23
CA GLN A 51 15.05 -8.18 11.80
C GLN A 51 16.27 -8.97 11.24
N PRO A 52 16.42 -10.26 11.58
CA PRO A 52 17.63 -11.02 11.30
C PRO A 52 17.96 -11.20 9.80
N HIS A 53 17.00 -10.94 8.92
CA HIS A 53 17.19 -10.97 7.47
C HIS A 53 17.90 -9.70 6.93
N LEU A 54 17.96 -8.61 7.69
CA LEU A 54 18.59 -7.35 7.30
C LEU A 54 20.09 -7.33 7.61
N LEU A 55 20.83 -8.32 7.09
CA LEU A 55 22.26 -8.51 7.39
C LEU A 55 23.13 -7.25 7.18
N PRO A 56 22.98 -6.46 6.09
CA PRO A 56 23.78 -5.24 5.91
C PRO A 56 23.59 -4.18 7.01
N TYR A 57 22.50 -4.28 7.76
CA TYR A 57 22.10 -3.34 8.79
C TYR A 57 22.07 -3.97 10.18
N ALA A 58 22.57 -5.20 10.34
CA ALA A 58 22.45 -5.97 11.56
C ALA A 58 23.04 -5.24 12.79
N ASP A 59 24.15 -4.54 12.58
CA ASP A 59 24.85 -3.79 13.62
C ASP A 59 24.26 -2.39 13.90
N MET A 60 23.25 -1.93 13.15
CA MET A 60 22.62 -0.64 13.45
C MET A 60 21.90 -0.71 14.80
N GLU A 61 22.17 0.27 15.67
CA GLU A 61 21.45 0.41 16.93
C GLU A 61 20.10 1.09 16.68
N VAL A 62 19.02 0.52 17.23
CA VAL A 62 17.69 1.12 17.18
C VAL A 62 17.64 2.32 18.12
N GLN A 63 17.31 3.47 17.57
CA GLN A 63 17.22 4.73 18.31
C GLN A 63 15.80 5.01 18.79
N GLY A 64 15.66 5.94 19.75
CA GLY A 64 14.36 6.52 20.11
C GLY A 64 13.74 7.26 18.92
N SER A 65 12.41 7.28 18.88
CA SER A 65 11.63 7.93 17.83
C SER A 65 10.92 9.16 18.38
N ASP A 66 11.52 10.32 18.18
CA ASP A 66 10.90 11.63 18.33
C ASP A 66 11.27 12.54 17.15
N ALA A 67 10.65 13.72 17.07
CA ALA A 67 10.90 14.65 15.97
C ALA A 67 12.35 15.14 15.92
N ALA A 68 13.01 15.32 17.06
CA ALA A 68 14.39 15.79 17.12
C ALA A 68 15.36 14.73 16.55
N ALA A 69 15.15 13.45 16.86
CA ALA A 69 15.92 12.33 16.33
C ALA A 69 15.72 12.14 14.81
N LEU A 70 14.60 12.60 14.26
CA LEU A 70 14.24 12.43 12.85
C LEU A 70 14.53 13.66 11.97
N ALA A 71 14.77 14.84 12.55
CA ALA A 71 14.93 16.09 11.80
C ALA A 71 16.18 16.17 10.91
N GLY A 72 17.16 15.28 11.08
CA GLY A 72 18.44 15.31 10.37
C GLY A 72 18.48 14.53 9.05
N TYR A 73 17.39 13.86 8.66
CA TYR A 73 17.34 13.05 7.43
C TYR A 73 16.74 13.82 6.26
N ASP A 74 17.22 13.54 5.05
CA ASP A 74 16.60 14.05 3.81
C ASP A 74 15.19 13.46 3.63
N VAL A 75 15.04 12.17 3.97
CA VAL A 75 13.79 11.41 3.88
C VAL A 75 13.49 10.74 5.22
N VAL A 76 12.25 10.87 5.69
CA VAL A 76 11.75 10.18 6.87
C VAL A 76 10.57 9.30 6.48
N VAL A 77 10.67 8.01 6.76
CA VAL A 77 9.55 7.06 6.59
C VAL A 77 8.92 6.76 7.94
N LEU A 78 7.64 7.10 8.08
CA LEU A 78 6.85 6.86 9.29
C LEU A 78 6.08 5.53 9.14
N ALA A 79 6.68 4.42 9.59
CA ALA A 79 6.04 3.09 9.60
C ALA A 79 5.36 2.81 10.94
N LEU A 80 4.48 3.73 11.36
CA LEU A 80 3.87 3.76 12.69
C LEU A 80 2.40 3.27 12.65
N PRO A 81 1.84 2.84 13.80
CA PRO A 81 0.41 2.63 13.93
C PRO A 81 -0.38 3.91 13.62
N HIS A 82 -1.62 3.74 13.17
CA HIS A 82 -2.56 4.84 13.00
C HIS A 82 -2.76 5.64 14.30
N GLY A 83 -2.73 6.97 14.18
CA GLY A 83 -2.83 7.97 15.24
C GLY A 83 -1.50 8.49 15.78
N GLU A 84 -0.38 7.87 15.42
CA GLU A 84 0.93 8.16 16.01
C GLU A 84 1.84 9.03 15.11
N SER A 85 1.49 9.17 13.83
CA SER A 85 2.36 9.79 12.83
C SER A 85 2.16 11.31 12.75
N ALA A 86 0.91 11.79 12.91
CA ALA A 86 0.56 13.21 12.74
C ALA A 86 1.36 14.14 13.66
N ALA A 87 1.43 13.81 14.95
CA ALA A 87 2.12 14.62 15.95
C ALA A 87 3.64 14.70 15.69
N ILE A 88 4.25 13.61 15.23
CA ILE A 88 5.67 13.56 14.88
C ILE A 88 5.90 14.36 13.59
N ALA A 89 5.10 14.10 12.55
CA ALA A 89 5.22 14.74 11.25
C ALA A 89 5.10 16.27 11.31
N ALA A 90 4.21 16.80 12.16
CA ALA A 90 3.99 18.23 12.33
C ALA A 90 5.22 18.98 12.87
N GLN A 91 6.16 18.27 13.50
CA GLN A 91 7.38 18.84 14.08
C GLN A 91 8.61 18.66 13.19
N LEU A 92 8.50 17.92 12.08
CA LEU A 92 9.61 17.72 11.15
C LEU A 92 9.80 18.94 10.24
N PRO A 93 11.06 19.26 9.87
CA PRO A 93 11.35 20.36 8.95
C PRO A 93 10.55 20.29 7.65
N ALA A 94 10.18 21.45 7.11
CA ALA A 94 9.34 21.53 5.91
C ALA A 94 10.05 20.98 4.66
N ASP A 95 11.38 21.00 4.64
CA ASP A 95 12.24 20.52 3.56
C ASP A 95 12.52 19.02 3.60
N THR A 96 12.34 18.35 4.76
CA THR A 96 12.36 16.89 4.87
C THR A 96 11.25 16.28 4.02
N LEU A 97 11.55 15.26 3.22
CA LEU A 97 10.52 14.43 2.58
C LEU A 97 9.97 13.44 3.61
N VAL A 98 8.72 13.61 4.02
CA VAL A 98 8.04 12.70 4.97
C VAL A 98 7.09 11.80 4.21
N ILE A 99 7.26 10.49 4.39
CA ILE A 99 6.42 9.46 3.79
C ILE A 99 5.75 8.70 4.93
N ASP A 100 4.45 8.90 5.07
CA ASP A 100 3.64 8.29 6.12
C ASP A 100 3.00 6.99 5.63
N CYS A 101 3.44 5.86 6.18
CA CYS A 101 2.83 4.56 5.94
C CYS A 101 1.59 4.30 6.80
N GLY A 102 1.32 5.17 7.78
CA GLY A 102 0.11 5.19 8.59
C GLY A 102 -1.10 5.74 7.83
N ALA A 103 -2.20 5.93 8.56
CA ALA A 103 -3.47 6.36 7.98
C ALA A 103 -3.76 7.85 8.15
N ASP A 104 -2.97 8.56 8.95
CA ASP A 104 -3.33 9.85 9.55
C ASP A 104 -3.60 10.95 8.52
N HIS A 105 -2.97 10.84 7.35
CA HIS A 105 -3.04 11.82 6.28
C HIS A 105 -3.70 11.29 4.99
N ARG A 106 -4.37 10.11 5.05
CA ARG A 106 -4.95 9.47 3.85
C ARG A 106 -6.34 9.98 3.48
N LEU A 107 -7.18 10.25 4.48
CA LEU A 107 -8.57 10.64 4.25
C LEU A 107 -8.66 12.15 4.06
N ASN A 108 -9.34 12.56 2.99
CA ASN A 108 -9.58 13.97 2.68
C ASN A 108 -10.73 14.55 3.51
N ASP A 109 -11.70 13.70 3.87
CA ASP A 109 -12.91 14.10 4.61
C ASP A 109 -12.71 13.95 6.14
N PRO A 110 -12.73 15.07 6.90
CA PRO A 110 -12.66 15.05 8.36
C PRO A 110 -13.81 14.25 9.01
N ALA A 111 -15.00 14.22 8.41
CA ALA A 111 -16.14 13.48 8.96
C ALA A 111 -15.94 11.96 8.82
N ALA A 112 -15.38 11.51 7.69
CA ALA A 112 -14.92 10.14 7.54
C ALA A 112 -13.83 9.80 8.57
N TRP A 113 -12.83 10.66 8.76
CA TRP A 113 -11.80 10.44 9.80
C TRP A 113 -12.42 10.27 11.20
N ALA A 114 -13.27 11.21 11.61
CA ALA A 114 -13.93 11.18 12.92
C ALA A 114 -14.76 9.90 13.13
N ARG A 115 -15.45 9.41 12.09
CA ARG A 115 -16.23 8.17 12.16
C ARG A 115 -15.37 6.91 12.32
N TRP A 116 -14.23 6.83 11.62
CA TRP A 116 -13.47 5.58 11.47
C TRP A 116 -12.27 5.45 12.41
N TYR A 117 -11.68 6.59 12.77
CA TYR A 117 -10.48 6.66 13.62
C TYR A 117 -10.77 7.39 14.93
N GLY A 118 -11.67 8.39 14.90
CA GLY A 118 -11.88 9.29 16.02
C GLY A 118 -10.74 10.31 16.17
N GLY A 119 -10.87 11.20 17.15
CA GLY A 119 -9.89 12.26 17.37
C GLY A 119 -9.94 13.38 16.31
N GLU A 120 -8.97 14.28 16.39
CA GLU A 120 -8.82 15.40 15.44
C GLU A 120 -8.25 14.90 14.10
N HIS A 121 -8.78 15.41 12.99
CA HIS A 121 -8.28 15.10 11.65
C HIS A 121 -7.03 15.94 11.38
N ALA A 122 -5.91 15.27 11.09
CA ALA A 122 -4.62 15.93 10.87
C ALA A 122 -4.50 16.65 9.50
N GLY A 123 -5.55 16.64 8.70
CA GLY A 123 -5.52 17.01 7.29
C GLY A 123 -5.17 15.82 6.40
N HIS A 124 -4.80 16.10 5.15
CA HIS A 124 -4.44 15.09 4.17
C HIS A 124 -3.20 15.50 3.37
N TRP A 125 -2.49 14.52 2.85
CA TRP A 125 -1.34 14.71 1.97
C TRP A 125 -1.59 14.07 0.60
N PRO A 126 -0.78 14.40 -0.43
CA PRO A 126 -0.78 13.65 -1.69
C PRO A 126 -0.79 12.13 -1.45
N TYR A 127 -1.80 11.46 -1.99
CA TYR A 127 -2.03 10.04 -1.80
C TYR A 127 -1.11 9.22 -2.72
N GLY A 128 -0.34 8.31 -2.11
CA GLY A 128 0.78 7.61 -2.73
C GLY A 128 0.40 6.41 -3.61
N LEU A 129 -0.53 6.60 -4.54
CA LEU A 129 -0.91 5.60 -5.55
C LEU A 129 -0.70 6.19 -6.96
N PRO A 130 0.55 6.16 -7.49
CA PRO A 130 0.93 6.87 -8.73
C PRO A 130 0.11 6.50 -9.96
N GLU A 131 -0.41 5.28 -10.01
CA GLU A 131 -1.17 4.75 -11.14
C GLU A 131 -2.59 5.34 -11.25
N LEU A 132 -3.06 6.08 -10.24
CA LEU A 132 -4.32 6.81 -10.37
C LEU A 132 -4.14 8.08 -11.22
N PRO A 133 -5.14 8.45 -12.04
CA PRO A 133 -5.07 9.65 -12.87
C PRO A 133 -4.73 10.90 -12.05
N GLY A 134 -3.66 11.61 -12.45
CA GLY A 134 -3.23 12.86 -11.81
C GLY A 134 -2.42 12.70 -10.52
N GLN A 135 -2.22 11.49 -9.99
CA GLN A 135 -1.48 11.29 -8.75
C GLN A 135 0.03 11.37 -8.95
N ARG A 136 0.56 10.85 -10.06
CA ARG A 136 1.99 10.91 -10.36
C ARG A 136 2.51 12.35 -10.39
N GLU A 137 1.73 13.28 -10.93
CA GLU A 137 2.04 14.71 -10.98
C GLU A 137 2.01 15.37 -9.60
N GLN A 138 1.07 14.97 -8.73
CA GLN A 138 1.01 15.47 -7.35
C GLN A 138 2.16 14.96 -6.48
N LEU A 139 2.67 13.77 -6.78
CA LEU A 139 3.79 13.18 -6.05
C LEU A 139 5.14 13.74 -6.52
N ALA A 140 5.24 14.20 -7.76
CA ALA A 140 6.44 14.82 -8.29
C ALA A 140 6.85 16.06 -7.48
N GLY A 141 8.01 16.01 -6.84
CA GLY A 141 8.48 17.11 -5.99
C GLY A 141 7.75 17.28 -4.66
N ALA A 142 6.84 16.38 -4.27
CA ALA A 142 6.15 16.44 -2.98
C ALA A 142 7.15 16.39 -1.80
N ARG A 143 6.71 16.89 -0.63
CA ARG A 143 7.47 16.80 0.63
C ARG A 143 6.73 16.05 1.73
N ARG A 144 5.48 15.71 1.48
CA ARG A 144 4.57 15.03 2.40
C ARG A 144 3.74 14.06 1.57
N ILE A 145 3.72 12.78 1.92
CA ILE A 145 3.05 11.74 1.14
C ILE A 145 2.37 10.76 2.09
N ALA A 146 1.09 10.48 1.84
CA ALA A 146 0.33 9.46 2.55
C ALA A 146 0.31 8.17 1.72
N VAL A 147 1.02 7.14 2.17
CA VAL A 147 1.06 5.84 1.47
C VAL A 147 -0.28 5.14 1.67
N PRO A 148 -0.86 4.54 0.62
CA PRO A 148 -2.11 3.78 0.67
C PRO A 148 -2.09 2.63 1.68
N GLY A 149 -3.28 2.23 2.11
CA GLY A 149 -3.48 0.94 2.73
C GLY A 149 -3.28 -0.20 1.73
N CYS A 150 -2.86 -1.37 2.21
CA CYS A 150 -2.59 -2.54 1.38
C CYS A 150 -3.82 -3.07 0.63
N TYR A 151 -5.00 -3.10 1.27
CA TYR A 151 -6.26 -3.45 0.60
C TYR A 151 -6.75 -2.35 -0.35
N PRO A 152 -6.78 -1.05 0.04
CA PRO A 152 -7.07 0.04 -0.88
C PRO A 152 -6.22 0.02 -2.14
N THR A 153 -4.94 -0.33 -2.04
CA THR A 153 -4.05 -0.47 -3.20
C THR A 153 -4.61 -1.47 -4.21
N SER A 154 -4.86 -2.72 -3.80
CA SER A 154 -5.34 -3.75 -4.73
C SER A 154 -6.76 -3.49 -5.24
N VAL A 155 -7.66 -3.05 -4.36
CA VAL A 155 -9.07 -2.81 -4.70
C VAL A 155 -9.24 -1.60 -5.61
N THR A 156 -8.52 -0.52 -5.33
CA THR A 156 -8.62 0.69 -6.14
C THR A 156 -8.10 0.40 -7.55
N LEU A 157 -6.93 -0.24 -7.67
CA LEU A 157 -6.38 -0.62 -8.98
C LEU A 157 -7.28 -1.64 -9.70
N ALA A 158 -7.96 -2.51 -8.97
CA ALA A 158 -8.90 -3.45 -9.56
C ALA A 158 -10.17 -2.79 -10.11
N MET A 159 -10.68 -1.71 -9.52
CA MET A 159 -12.02 -1.20 -9.86
C MET A 159 -12.05 0.20 -10.48
N ALA A 160 -10.99 1.01 -10.33
CA ALA A 160 -10.96 2.37 -10.87
C ALA A 160 -11.16 2.43 -12.40
N PRO A 161 -10.53 1.56 -13.23
CA PRO A 161 -10.75 1.60 -14.68
C PRO A 161 -12.20 1.34 -15.07
N ALA A 162 -12.85 0.36 -14.42
CA ALA A 162 -14.23 0.02 -14.71
C ALA A 162 -15.22 1.13 -14.34
N LEU A 163 -15.00 1.80 -13.22
CA LEU A 163 -15.84 2.93 -12.80
C LEU A 163 -15.60 4.16 -13.68
N ALA A 164 -14.34 4.50 -13.98
CA ALA A 164 -14.00 5.63 -14.83
C ALA A 164 -14.56 5.51 -16.25
N ALA A 165 -14.55 4.30 -16.81
CA ALA A 165 -15.11 4.02 -18.14
C ALA A 165 -16.63 3.75 -18.14
N GLY A 166 -17.30 3.87 -16.99
CA GLY A 166 -18.75 3.65 -16.85
C GLY A 166 -19.19 2.22 -17.19
N LEU A 167 -18.33 1.22 -16.93
CA LEU A 167 -18.58 -0.19 -17.26
C LEU A 167 -19.46 -0.91 -16.24
N VAL A 168 -19.54 -0.36 -15.03
CA VAL A 168 -20.27 -0.95 -13.90
C VAL A 168 -21.05 0.13 -13.16
N THR A 169 -22.11 -0.30 -12.48
CA THR A 169 -22.77 0.57 -11.49
C THR A 169 -21.84 0.79 -10.28
N PRO A 170 -21.93 1.94 -9.58
CA PRO A 170 -21.04 2.30 -8.47
C PRO A 170 -21.38 1.57 -7.15
N ASP A 171 -21.59 0.26 -7.22
CA ASP A 171 -21.91 -0.64 -6.11
C ASP A 171 -20.97 -1.85 -6.13
N VAL A 172 -19.89 -1.75 -5.35
CA VAL A 172 -18.76 -2.68 -5.41
C VAL A 172 -18.82 -3.65 -4.22
N VAL A 173 -18.65 -4.93 -4.51
CA VAL A 173 -18.47 -5.98 -3.50
C VAL A 173 -17.05 -6.51 -3.59
N VAL A 174 -16.37 -6.57 -2.44
CA VAL A 174 -14.98 -7.00 -2.34
C VAL A 174 -14.85 -8.07 -1.27
N VAL A 175 -14.26 -9.20 -1.66
CA VAL A 175 -13.75 -10.22 -0.73
C VAL A 175 -12.26 -10.33 -0.97
N ALA A 176 -11.44 -10.13 0.07
CA ALA A 176 -9.99 -10.08 -0.09
C ALA A 176 -9.27 -10.93 0.95
N ALA A 177 -8.60 -11.98 0.47
CA ALA A 177 -7.72 -12.81 1.29
C ALA A 177 -6.39 -12.07 1.54
N SER A 178 -5.87 -12.10 2.77
CA SER A 178 -4.58 -11.50 3.12
C SER A 178 -3.76 -12.42 4.01
N GLY A 179 -2.45 -12.39 3.80
CA GLY A 179 -1.50 -12.96 4.73
C GLY A 179 -1.46 -12.20 6.06
N THR A 180 -0.96 -12.86 7.10
CA THR A 180 -1.00 -12.37 8.48
C THR A 180 -0.13 -11.17 8.76
N SER A 181 0.90 -10.91 7.95
CA SER A 181 1.76 -9.74 8.12
C SER A 181 1.02 -8.41 7.99
N GLY A 182 -0.12 -8.38 7.28
CA GLY A 182 -0.99 -7.21 7.19
C GLY A 182 -1.62 -6.80 8.53
N ALA A 183 -1.69 -7.70 9.51
CA ALA A 183 -2.18 -7.40 10.86
C ALA A 183 -1.11 -6.78 11.78
N GLY A 184 0.12 -6.64 11.28
CA GLY A 184 1.28 -6.11 12.02
C GLY A 184 2.02 -7.18 12.83
N LYS A 185 3.07 -6.74 13.54
CA LYS A 185 4.01 -7.61 14.27
C LYS A 185 3.67 -7.78 15.76
N SER A 186 2.66 -7.08 16.26
CA SER A 186 2.24 -7.18 17.67
C SER A 186 1.63 -8.55 17.95
N ALA A 187 2.11 -9.23 18.98
CA ALA A 187 1.57 -10.51 19.40
C ALA A 187 0.13 -10.34 19.92
N LYS A 188 -0.81 -11.07 19.32
CA LYS A 188 -2.22 -11.15 19.71
C LYS A 188 -2.65 -12.61 19.66
N PRO A 189 -3.50 -13.11 20.58
CA PRO A 189 -3.89 -14.53 20.61
C PRO A 189 -4.34 -15.05 19.24
N HIS A 190 -5.25 -14.36 18.55
CA HIS A 190 -5.76 -14.75 17.23
C HIS A 190 -4.75 -14.68 16.06
N LEU A 191 -3.53 -14.19 16.30
CA LEU A 191 -2.44 -14.15 15.31
C LEU A 191 -1.32 -15.15 15.62
N LEU A 192 -1.46 -15.95 16.67
CA LEU A 192 -0.49 -17.01 16.99
C LEU A 192 -0.50 -18.07 15.87
N GLY A 193 0.66 -18.71 15.66
CA GLY A 193 0.83 -19.72 14.61
C GLY A 193 -0.24 -20.83 14.68
N SER A 194 -0.51 -21.36 15.87
CA SER A 194 -1.52 -22.40 16.07
C SER A 194 -2.96 -21.97 15.78
N GLU A 195 -3.26 -20.67 15.83
CA GLU A 195 -4.60 -20.14 15.53
C GLU A 195 -4.79 -19.89 14.03
N VAL A 196 -3.72 -19.49 13.32
CA VAL A 196 -3.82 -19.12 11.90
C VAL A 196 -3.45 -20.26 10.96
N MET A 197 -2.49 -21.12 11.32
CA MET A 197 -2.06 -22.21 10.44
C MET A 197 -3.21 -23.19 10.14
N GLY A 198 -3.50 -23.39 8.85
CA GLY A 198 -4.59 -24.25 8.40
C GLY A 198 -6.00 -23.67 8.55
N SER A 199 -6.11 -22.37 8.89
CA SER A 199 -7.39 -21.69 9.11
C SER A 199 -7.56 -20.47 8.21
N ALA A 200 -8.81 -20.13 7.92
CA ALA A 200 -9.19 -18.88 7.26
C ALA A 200 -10.34 -18.22 8.03
N SER A 201 -10.28 -16.90 8.26
CA SER A 201 -11.28 -16.19 9.05
C SER A 201 -11.59 -14.80 8.50
N ALA A 202 -12.87 -14.46 8.43
CA ALA A 202 -13.30 -13.10 8.11
C ALA A 202 -13.19 -12.20 9.33
N TYR A 203 -12.87 -10.92 9.12
CA TYR A 203 -12.82 -9.92 10.19
C TYR A 203 -13.24 -8.55 9.66
N GLY A 204 -13.58 -7.60 10.55
CA GLY A 204 -13.94 -6.23 10.13
C GLY A 204 -15.11 -6.12 9.15
N VAL A 205 -15.98 -7.15 9.10
CA VAL A 205 -17.12 -7.25 8.18
C VAL A 205 -18.24 -6.26 8.55
N GLY A 206 -19.19 -6.05 7.64
CA GLY A 206 -20.36 -5.20 7.90
C GLY A 206 -20.03 -3.70 7.93
N GLY A 207 -19.03 -3.28 7.15
CA GLY A 207 -18.61 -1.88 7.10
C GLY A 207 -17.87 -1.41 8.35
N ALA A 208 -17.06 -2.30 8.95
CA ALA A 208 -16.28 -2.01 10.16
C ALA A 208 -14.77 -1.89 9.91
N HIS A 209 -14.25 -2.33 8.76
CA HIS A 209 -12.82 -2.23 8.46
C HIS A 209 -12.40 -0.82 8.02
N ARG A 210 -11.35 -0.27 8.64
CA ARG A 210 -10.88 1.12 8.46
C ARG A 210 -10.35 1.50 7.08
N HIS A 211 -10.08 0.53 6.22
CA HIS A 211 -9.77 0.76 4.80
C HIS A 211 -10.99 1.03 3.92
N THR A 212 -12.21 0.76 4.41
CA THR A 212 -13.46 1.03 3.67
C THR A 212 -13.59 2.49 3.20
N PRO A 213 -13.43 3.52 4.05
CA PRO A 213 -13.56 4.92 3.61
C PRO A 213 -12.49 5.32 2.59
N GLU A 214 -11.30 4.74 2.69
CA GLU A 214 -10.20 4.98 1.75
C GLU A 214 -10.54 4.45 0.35
N MET A 215 -11.08 3.23 0.27
CA MET A 215 -11.58 2.66 -0.99
C MET A 215 -12.75 3.47 -1.57
N VAL A 216 -13.70 3.89 -0.72
CA VAL A 216 -14.83 4.74 -1.17
C VAL A 216 -14.32 6.06 -1.75
N GLN A 217 -13.39 6.73 -1.08
CA GLN A 217 -12.81 7.99 -1.54
C GLN A 217 -12.16 7.84 -2.92
N ASN A 218 -11.28 6.85 -3.07
CA ASN A 218 -10.53 6.66 -4.32
C ASN A 218 -11.46 6.28 -5.48
N LEU A 219 -12.41 5.37 -5.24
CA LEU A 219 -13.34 4.91 -6.27
C LEU A 219 -14.37 5.99 -6.63
N ALA A 220 -14.77 6.84 -5.67
CA ALA A 220 -15.63 7.98 -5.95
C ALA A 220 -14.96 9.01 -6.87
N GLN A 221 -13.66 9.25 -6.67
CA GLN A 221 -12.86 10.08 -7.57
C GLN A 221 -12.81 9.49 -8.98
N ALA A 222 -12.56 8.18 -9.10
CA ALA A 222 -12.54 7.50 -10.41
C ALA A 222 -13.91 7.51 -11.10
N ALA A 223 -15.00 7.31 -10.36
CA ALA A 223 -16.37 7.32 -10.88
C ALA A 223 -16.91 8.72 -11.20
N GLY A 224 -16.26 9.79 -10.72
CA GLY A 224 -16.79 11.15 -10.78
C GLY A 224 -18.06 11.35 -9.94
N GLY A 225 -18.27 10.51 -8.90
CA GLY A 225 -19.49 10.52 -8.11
C GLY A 225 -19.51 9.50 -6.97
N PRO A 226 -20.62 9.40 -6.19
CA PRO A 226 -20.68 8.52 -5.03
C PRO A 226 -20.54 7.03 -5.38
N VAL A 227 -19.73 6.30 -4.60
CA VAL A 227 -19.54 4.85 -4.70
C VAL A 227 -19.88 4.18 -3.37
N ARG A 228 -20.56 3.04 -3.43
CA ARG A 228 -20.77 2.16 -2.28
C ARG A 228 -19.84 0.97 -2.38
N ILE A 229 -19.35 0.52 -1.21
CA ILE A 229 -18.53 -0.68 -1.12
C ILE A 229 -18.98 -1.57 0.03
N SER A 230 -19.10 -2.87 -0.24
CA SER A 230 -19.18 -3.92 0.77
C SER A 230 -17.85 -4.66 0.79
N PHE A 231 -17.12 -4.56 1.91
CA PHE A 231 -15.77 -5.12 2.03
C PHE A 231 -15.70 -6.20 3.12
N THR A 232 -15.20 -7.36 2.73
CA THR A 232 -14.93 -8.50 3.61
C THR A 232 -13.46 -8.93 3.47
N PRO A 233 -12.58 -8.50 4.38
CA PRO A 233 -11.25 -9.06 4.45
C PRO A 233 -11.28 -10.44 5.11
N THR A 234 -10.43 -11.34 4.61
CA THR A 234 -10.25 -12.69 5.11
C THR A 234 -8.77 -12.90 5.42
N LEU A 235 -8.46 -13.25 6.66
CA LEU A 235 -7.14 -13.70 7.04
C LEU A 235 -6.96 -15.15 6.57
N VAL A 236 -5.85 -15.46 5.89
CA VAL A 236 -5.57 -16.81 5.36
C VAL A 236 -4.15 -17.26 5.76
N PRO A 237 -3.82 -18.57 5.72
CA PRO A 237 -2.61 -19.12 6.34
C PRO A 237 -1.36 -18.92 5.45
N MET A 238 -1.11 -17.68 5.07
CA MET A 238 0.10 -17.22 4.37
C MET A 238 0.70 -16.03 5.13
N SER A 239 2.01 -15.83 5.02
CA SER A 239 2.66 -14.70 5.70
C SER A 239 2.39 -13.38 4.97
N ARG A 240 2.41 -13.39 3.64
CA ARG A 240 2.29 -12.22 2.76
C ARG A 240 1.34 -12.48 1.60
N GLY A 241 0.94 -11.40 0.94
CA GLY A 241 0.06 -11.38 -0.21
C GLY A 241 -1.33 -10.87 0.15
N ILE A 242 -1.98 -10.21 -0.82
CA ILE A 242 -3.41 -9.98 -0.86
C ILE A 242 -3.93 -10.51 -2.19
N LEU A 243 -5.01 -11.29 -2.16
CA LEU A 243 -5.82 -11.64 -3.33
C LEU A 243 -7.19 -10.99 -3.17
N ALA A 244 -7.46 -9.93 -3.91
CA ALA A 244 -8.71 -9.20 -3.87
C ALA A 244 -9.61 -9.63 -5.04
N THR A 245 -10.77 -10.19 -4.72
CA THR A 245 -11.85 -10.46 -5.69
C THR A 245 -12.87 -9.34 -5.56
N CYS A 246 -12.93 -8.48 -6.57
CA CYS A 246 -13.82 -7.33 -6.65
C CYS A 246 -14.90 -7.61 -7.70
N SER A 247 -16.13 -7.18 -7.44
CA SER A 247 -17.20 -7.31 -8.42
C SER A 247 -18.21 -6.18 -8.32
N ALA A 248 -18.85 -5.84 -9.44
CA ALA A 248 -19.92 -4.86 -9.51
C ALA A 248 -20.91 -5.23 -10.63
N PRO A 249 -22.19 -4.84 -10.53
CA PRO A 249 -23.16 -5.03 -11.61
C PRO A 249 -22.71 -4.27 -12.87
N LEU A 250 -22.82 -4.92 -14.03
CA LEU A 250 -22.49 -4.31 -15.32
C LEU A 250 -23.44 -3.15 -15.64
N ALA A 251 -22.92 -2.16 -16.36
CA ALA A 251 -23.76 -1.24 -17.10
C ALA A 251 -24.31 -1.90 -18.37
N ASP A 252 -25.42 -1.37 -18.90
CA ASP A 252 -26.06 -1.91 -20.09
C ASP A 252 -25.10 -1.94 -21.31
N GLY A 253 -25.10 -3.08 -22.02
CA GLY A 253 -24.32 -3.25 -23.25
C GLY A 253 -22.80 -3.37 -23.05
N VAL A 254 -22.33 -3.64 -21.83
CA VAL A 254 -20.91 -3.95 -21.57
C VAL A 254 -20.64 -5.43 -21.82
N ASP A 255 -19.69 -5.72 -22.69
CA ASP A 255 -19.18 -7.06 -22.96
C ASP A 255 -17.73 -7.23 -22.47
N ALA A 256 -17.20 -8.46 -22.57
CA ALA A 256 -15.85 -8.79 -22.14
C ALA A 256 -14.76 -8.01 -22.90
N ALA A 257 -14.96 -7.75 -24.20
CA ALA A 257 -14.00 -7.05 -25.03
C ALA A 257 -13.87 -5.58 -24.61
N ARG A 258 -15.00 -4.89 -24.42
CA ARG A 258 -15.04 -3.52 -23.91
C ARG A 258 -14.45 -3.43 -22.50
N ALA A 259 -14.77 -4.39 -21.63
CA ALA A 259 -14.18 -4.43 -20.30
C ALA A 259 -12.66 -4.55 -20.35
N ARG A 260 -12.13 -5.51 -21.12
CA ARG A 260 -10.68 -5.72 -21.25
C ARG A 260 -9.96 -4.52 -21.84
N ALA A 261 -10.53 -3.88 -22.87
CA ALA A 261 -9.95 -2.70 -23.50
C ALA A 261 -9.72 -1.55 -22.50
N ALA A 262 -10.65 -1.32 -21.58
CA ALA A 262 -10.50 -0.27 -20.56
C ALA A 262 -9.33 -0.54 -19.60
N TYR A 263 -9.06 -1.80 -19.24
CA TYR A 263 -7.88 -2.14 -18.41
C TYR A 263 -6.57 -2.07 -19.19
N GLN A 264 -6.59 -2.40 -20.49
CA GLN A 264 -5.43 -2.23 -21.37
C GLN A 264 -5.08 -0.76 -21.55
N GLU A 265 -6.07 0.09 -21.72
CA GLU A 265 -5.88 1.54 -21.80
C GLU A 265 -5.35 2.11 -20.48
N ALA A 266 -5.89 1.67 -19.34
CA ALA A 266 -5.46 2.17 -18.04
C ALA A 266 -4.05 1.74 -17.64
N TYR A 267 -3.64 0.51 -17.96
CA TYR A 267 -2.43 -0.10 -17.39
C TYR A 267 -1.42 -0.61 -18.43
N GLY A 268 -1.67 -0.42 -19.72
CA GLY A 268 -0.78 -0.90 -20.79
C GLY A 268 0.65 -0.36 -20.70
N ASP A 269 0.81 0.86 -20.19
CA ASP A 269 2.10 1.54 -20.03
C ASP A 269 2.57 1.62 -18.56
N GLU A 270 1.82 1.04 -17.61
CA GLU A 270 2.20 1.08 -16.19
C GLU A 270 3.25 0.01 -15.88
N PRO A 271 4.41 0.37 -15.29
CA PRO A 271 5.52 -0.56 -15.08
C PRO A 271 5.24 -1.61 -13.99
N PHE A 272 4.28 -1.33 -13.10
CA PHE A 272 3.97 -2.17 -11.94
C PHE A 272 2.60 -2.84 -12.00
N VAL A 273 1.72 -2.49 -12.93
CA VAL A 273 0.37 -3.07 -13.00
C VAL A 273 0.25 -3.89 -14.27
N HIS A 274 0.02 -5.19 -14.10
CA HIS A 274 -0.01 -6.14 -15.20
C HIS A 274 -1.40 -6.76 -15.34
N LEU A 275 -2.10 -6.38 -16.41
CA LEU A 275 -3.27 -7.12 -16.88
C LEU A 275 -2.80 -8.43 -17.51
N LEU A 276 -3.18 -9.56 -16.91
CA LEU A 276 -2.76 -10.87 -17.39
C LEU A 276 -3.45 -11.24 -18.72
N PRO A 277 -2.81 -12.11 -19.54
CA PRO A 277 -3.45 -12.71 -20.70
C PRO A 277 -4.75 -13.42 -20.32
N GLU A 278 -5.74 -13.40 -21.20
CA GLU A 278 -7.03 -14.07 -20.96
C GLU A 278 -6.83 -15.55 -20.60
N GLY A 279 -7.63 -16.04 -19.65
CA GLY A 279 -7.51 -17.41 -19.11
C GLY A 279 -6.44 -17.59 -18.04
N GLN A 280 -5.59 -16.58 -17.79
CA GLN A 280 -4.62 -16.59 -16.68
C GLN A 280 -5.15 -15.77 -15.51
N TRP A 281 -4.95 -16.29 -14.30
CA TRP A 281 -5.40 -15.67 -13.05
C TRP A 281 -4.23 -15.33 -12.14
N PRO A 282 -4.29 -14.19 -11.43
CA PRO A 282 -3.19 -13.77 -10.57
C PRO A 282 -3.11 -14.67 -9.34
N THR A 283 -1.89 -14.88 -8.85
CA THR A 283 -1.62 -15.59 -7.60
C THR A 283 -0.75 -14.72 -6.70
N THR A 284 -0.95 -14.78 -5.39
CA THR A 284 -0.16 -13.99 -4.43
C THR A 284 1.31 -14.40 -4.41
N ALA A 285 1.61 -15.67 -4.69
CA ALA A 285 2.98 -16.17 -4.78
C ALA A 285 3.75 -15.52 -5.95
N ALA A 286 3.10 -15.30 -7.10
CA ALA A 286 3.75 -14.71 -8.28
C ALA A 286 4.23 -13.26 -8.08
N VAL A 287 3.70 -12.56 -7.08
CA VAL A 287 4.03 -11.15 -6.79
C VAL A 287 4.79 -10.98 -5.47
N LEU A 288 5.14 -12.07 -4.79
CA LEU A 288 5.79 -12.05 -3.48
C LEU A 288 7.14 -11.32 -3.53
N GLY A 289 7.33 -10.32 -2.67
CA GLY A 289 8.55 -9.49 -2.59
C GLY A 289 8.72 -8.46 -3.71
N ALA A 290 7.80 -8.42 -4.69
CA ALA A 290 7.82 -7.50 -5.83
C ALA A 290 6.87 -6.31 -5.63
N ASN A 291 7.19 -5.20 -6.28
CA ASN A 291 6.34 -4.01 -6.33
C ASN A 291 5.22 -4.11 -7.40
N THR A 292 4.98 -5.29 -7.96
CA THR A 292 4.00 -5.51 -9.01
C THR A 292 2.62 -5.88 -8.47
N VAL A 293 1.60 -5.50 -9.24
CA VAL A 293 0.22 -5.96 -9.16
C VAL A 293 -0.05 -6.80 -10.40
N GLN A 294 -0.61 -7.99 -10.21
CA GLN A 294 -1.20 -8.74 -11.32
C GLN A 294 -2.71 -8.70 -11.19
N LEU A 295 -3.42 -8.46 -12.28
CA LEU A 295 -4.88 -8.49 -12.29
C LEU A 295 -5.45 -9.16 -13.53
N GLN A 296 -6.66 -9.69 -13.41
CA GLN A 296 -7.46 -10.22 -14.50
C GLN A 296 -8.91 -9.76 -14.36
N VAL A 297 -9.54 -9.51 -15.50
CA VAL A 297 -10.94 -9.11 -15.60
C VAL A 297 -11.75 -10.19 -16.31
N ALA A 298 -12.97 -10.43 -15.83
CA ALA A 298 -13.96 -11.30 -16.45
C ALA A 298 -15.34 -10.65 -16.40
N VAL A 299 -16.14 -10.92 -17.43
CA VAL A 299 -17.57 -10.55 -17.49
C VAL A 299 -18.37 -11.83 -17.31
N ASP A 300 -19.24 -11.86 -16.31
CA ASP A 300 -20.23 -12.90 -16.08
C ASP A 300 -21.60 -12.39 -16.61
N PRO A 301 -22.00 -12.80 -17.83
CA PRO A 301 -23.23 -12.31 -18.45
C PRO A 301 -24.50 -12.87 -17.76
N ASP A 302 -24.43 -14.08 -17.20
CA ASP A 302 -25.57 -14.73 -16.56
C ASP A 302 -25.90 -14.05 -15.22
N ALA A 303 -24.86 -13.66 -14.47
CA ALA A 303 -25.01 -12.88 -13.25
C ALA A 303 -25.13 -11.36 -13.51
N GLY A 304 -24.80 -10.89 -14.71
CA GLY A 304 -24.73 -9.47 -15.06
C GLY A 304 -23.66 -8.72 -14.28
N ARG A 305 -22.47 -9.30 -14.10
CA ARG A 305 -21.40 -8.73 -13.26
C ARG A 305 -20.05 -8.67 -13.96
N LEU A 306 -19.30 -7.61 -13.64
CA LEU A 306 -17.86 -7.59 -13.81
C LEU A 306 -17.21 -8.24 -12.58
N VAL A 307 -16.20 -9.07 -12.80
CA VAL A 307 -15.32 -9.61 -11.76
C VAL A 307 -13.88 -9.25 -12.10
N VAL A 308 -13.17 -8.69 -11.13
CA VAL A 308 -11.75 -8.37 -11.24
C VAL A 308 -11.03 -9.00 -10.07
N VAL A 309 -10.01 -9.81 -10.37
CA VAL A 309 -9.15 -10.40 -9.35
C VAL A 309 -7.79 -9.72 -9.43
N ALA A 310 -7.27 -9.25 -8.30
CA ALA A 310 -5.95 -8.60 -8.22
C ALA A 310 -5.10 -9.23 -7.11
N ALA A 311 -3.83 -9.50 -7.41
CA ALA A 311 -2.83 -9.95 -6.46
C ALA A 311 -1.73 -8.90 -6.26
N VAL A 312 -1.33 -8.70 -5.00
CA VAL A 312 -0.23 -7.82 -4.61
C VAL A 312 0.51 -8.39 -3.40
N ASP A 313 1.82 -8.13 -3.26
CA ASP A 313 2.49 -8.30 -1.96
C ASP A 313 2.07 -7.15 -1.04
N ASN A 314 1.40 -7.48 0.06
CA ASN A 314 0.83 -6.51 1.00
C ASN A 314 1.88 -5.64 1.71
N LEU A 315 3.12 -6.12 1.85
CA LEU A 315 4.22 -5.37 2.45
C LEU A 315 5.07 -4.64 1.42
N THR A 316 5.15 -5.13 0.18
CA THR A 316 5.85 -4.42 -0.91
C THR A 316 4.92 -3.39 -1.55
N LYS A 317 4.29 -3.66 -2.70
CA LYS A 317 3.41 -2.68 -3.35
C LYS A 317 2.22 -2.24 -2.50
N GLY A 318 1.76 -3.08 -1.56
CA GLY A 318 0.74 -2.69 -0.60
C GLY A 318 1.23 -1.80 0.56
N THR A 319 2.54 -1.55 0.72
CA THR A 319 3.08 -0.68 1.80
C THR A 319 4.46 -0.07 1.44
N ALA A 320 5.57 -0.81 1.64
CA ALA A 320 6.92 -0.26 1.60
C ALA A 320 7.44 0.04 0.19
N GLY A 321 7.03 -0.78 -0.79
CA GLY A 321 7.30 -0.55 -2.20
C GLY A 321 6.56 0.68 -2.71
N ALA A 322 5.29 0.86 -2.32
CA ALA A 322 4.56 2.10 -2.59
C ALA A 322 5.24 3.33 -1.96
N ALA A 323 5.75 3.21 -0.73
CA ALA A 323 6.50 4.28 -0.07
C ALA A 323 7.73 4.70 -0.88
N LEU A 324 8.55 3.76 -1.35
CA LEU A 324 9.75 4.08 -2.13
C LEU A 324 9.44 4.50 -3.58
N GLN A 325 8.38 3.97 -4.20
CA GLN A 325 7.90 4.45 -5.50
C GLN A 325 7.53 5.94 -5.41
N CYS A 326 6.84 6.33 -4.34
CA CYS A 326 6.53 7.73 -4.07
C CYS A 326 7.78 8.56 -3.75
N ALA A 327 8.73 8.00 -3.00
CA ALA A 327 10.01 8.66 -2.72
C ALA A 327 10.76 9.00 -4.01
N ASN A 328 10.81 8.05 -4.95
CA ASN A 328 11.46 8.24 -6.24
C ASN A 328 10.85 9.42 -7.00
N LEU A 329 9.51 9.44 -7.13
CA LEU A 329 8.80 10.54 -7.79
C LEU A 329 9.04 11.89 -7.09
N ALA A 330 8.97 11.93 -5.77
CA ALA A 330 9.19 13.14 -4.99
C ALA A 330 10.60 13.72 -5.12
N LEU A 331 11.59 12.85 -5.31
CA LEU A 331 13.01 13.22 -5.47
C LEU A 331 13.43 13.39 -6.94
N GLY A 332 12.54 13.14 -7.89
CA GLY A 332 12.83 13.21 -9.33
C GLY A 332 13.70 12.07 -9.84
N LEU A 333 13.71 10.93 -9.15
CA LEU A 333 14.35 9.70 -9.60
C LEU A 333 13.45 8.92 -10.56
N PRO A 334 14.01 8.02 -11.39
CA PRO A 334 13.19 7.07 -12.13
C PRO A 334 12.30 6.28 -11.17
N GLU A 335 11.00 6.26 -11.44
CA GLU A 335 9.97 5.71 -10.55
C GLU A 335 10.27 4.27 -10.10
N THR A 336 10.87 3.46 -10.98
CA THR A 336 11.17 2.04 -10.74
C THR A 336 12.47 1.77 -9.98
N THR A 337 13.22 2.80 -9.59
CA THR A 337 14.54 2.65 -8.96
C THR A 337 14.44 1.90 -7.63
N GLY A 338 15.26 0.87 -7.44
CA GLY A 338 15.31 0.08 -6.21
C GLY A 338 14.06 -0.78 -5.93
N LEU A 339 13.14 -0.91 -6.90
CA LEU A 339 11.88 -1.63 -6.74
C LEU A 339 11.88 -2.93 -7.57
N PRO A 340 11.86 -4.11 -6.94
CA PRO A 340 11.81 -5.38 -7.66
C PRO A 340 10.51 -5.53 -8.45
N THR A 341 10.60 -5.93 -9.72
CA THR A 341 9.43 -6.23 -10.58
C THR A 341 9.17 -7.73 -10.75
N VAL A 342 10.05 -8.58 -10.22
CA VAL A 342 9.96 -10.04 -10.34
C VAL A 342 9.68 -10.63 -8.98
N GLY A 343 8.58 -11.38 -8.85
CA GLY A 343 8.23 -12.06 -7.62
C GLY A 343 9.18 -13.20 -7.26
N VAL A 344 9.31 -13.47 -5.96
CA VAL A 344 10.08 -14.57 -5.39
C VAL A 344 9.13 -15.73 -5.10
N ALA A 345 8.84 -16.53 -6.13
CA ALA A 345 7.99 -17.72 -6.07
C ALA A 345 8.84 -19.01 -5.89
N PRO A 346 8.29 -20.18 -5.51
CA PRO A 346 6.90 -20.66 -5.65
C PRO A 346 5.91 -20.21 -4.56
#